data_AF-A0A928RFR5-F1
#
_entry.id   AF-A0A928RFR5-F1
#
_cell.length_a   1.000
_cell.length_b   1.000
_cell.length_c   1.000
_cell.angle_alpha   90.00
_cell.angle_beta   90.00
_cell.angle_gamma   90.00
#
_symmetry.space_group_name_H-M   'P 1'
#
loop_
_entity.id
_entity.type
_entity.pdbx_description
1 polymer ?
#
loop_
_entity_poly.entity_id
_entity_poly.type
_entity_poly.pdbx_seq_one_letter_code
_entity_poly.pdbx_strand_id
1 'polypeptide(L)'
;MILCSTLLHLVTDEFRIHYFVLLTIYFSLFFLMMAGPPNKHTANDNTSGIITLCELYTSLTEEEKKKVAIVFFDNEENGLLGSRAFKKEHKNTIAKQLLINFDCVSDGDHILFAQTKGARKKWNIEPFFPCSNFKHPMFEKAEQVFYPSDQKGFPNSIAVAALNHNKFLGYYMSRIHTPRDTVFDEENIRYLCSGFHAFIASFCGVISNA
;
A
#
# COMPACT_ATOMS: atom_id res chain seq x y z
N MET A 1 27.65 -11.43 11.44
CA MET A 1 28.27 -11.06 12.74
C MET A 1 29.24 -12.11 13.26
N ILE A 2 28.83 -13.37 13.45
CA ILE A 2 29.71 -14.45 13.94
C ILE A 2 30.93 -14.63 13.02
N LEU A 3 30.72 -14.79 11.71
CA LEU A 3 31.81 -14.94 10.73
C LEU A 3 32.76 -13.72 10.71
N CYS A 4 32.23 -12.48 10.79
CA CYS A 4 33.07 -11.28 10.87
C CYS A 4 33.90 -11.26 12.15
N SER A 5 33.34 -11.67 13.29
CA SER A 5 34.06 -11.75 14.56
C SER A 5 35.18 -12.79 14.48
N THR A 6 34.93 -13.95 13.88
CA THR A 6 35.94 -15.00 13.72
C THR A 6 37.08 -14.58 12.80
N LEU A 7 36.78 -13.88 11.71
CA LEU A 7 37.79 -13.33 10.80
C LEU A 7 38.60 -12.20 11.44
N LEU A 8 37.97 -11.36 12.26
CA LEU A 8 38.65 -10.24 12.93
C LEU A 8 39.65 -10.73 13.99
N HIS A 9 39.41 -11.90 14.61
CA HIS A 9 40.37 -12.57 15.49
C HIS A 9 41.64 -13.04 14.78
N LEU A 10 41.62 -13.22 13.45
CA LEU A 10 42.84 -13.55 12.69
C LEU A 10 43.77 -12.33 12.52
N VAL A 11 43.29 -11.12 12.84
CA VAL A 11 43.99 -9.85 12.61
C VAL A 11 44.37 -9.17 13.92
N THR A 12 43.53 -9.25 14.94
CA THR A 12 43.75 -8.60 16.24
C THR A 12 42.98 -9.32 17.34
N ASP A 13 43.56 -9.41 18.53
CA ASP A 13 42.88 -9.94 19.73
C ASP A 13 42.39 -8.83 20.68
N GLU A 14 42.71 -7.57 20.37
CA GLU A 14 42.30 -6.43 21.17
C GLU A 14 40.78 -6.23 21.19
N PHE A 15 40.18 -6.44 22.36
CA PHE A 15 38.73 -6.36 22.58
C PHE A 15 38.11 -5.04 22.08
N ARG A 16 38.80 -3.92 22.32
CA ARG A 16 38.29 -2.59 21.93
C ARG A 16 38.17 -2.46 20.42
N ILE A 17 39.17 -2.96 19.68
CA ILE A 17 39.16 -2.92 18.22
C ILE A 17 38.02 -3.80 17.70
N HIS A 18 37.82 -4.99 18.27
CA HIS A 18 36.69 -5.87 17.95
C HIS A 18 35.34 -5.17 18.13
N TYR A 19 35.13 -4.58 19.30
CA TYR A 19 33.88 -3.91 19.64
C TYR A 19 33.57 -2.77 18.66
N PHE A 20 34.53 -1.88 18.41
CA PHE A 20 34.32 -0.73 17.51
C PHE A 20 34.08 -1.15 16.06
N VAL A 21 34.79 -2.16 15.55
CA VAL A 21 34.60 -2.64 14.17
C VAL A 21 33.23 -3.28 14.00
N LEU A 22 32.81 -4.16 14.93
CA LEU A 22 31.49 -4.79 14.86
C LEU A 22 30.37 -3.77 14.99
N LEU A 23 30.52 -2.78 15.88
CA LEU A 23 29.56 -1.69 16.03
C LEU A 23 29.45 -0.85 14.75
N THR A 24 30.60 -0.54 14.13
CA THR A 24 30.64 0.19 12.86
C THR A 24 29.97 -0.59 11.72
N ILE A 25 30.25 -1.89 11.60
CA ILE A 25 29.61 -2.76 10.61
C ILE A 25 28.10 -2.81 10.85
N TYR A 26 27.67 -2.97 12.10
CA TYR A 26 26.25 -3.00 12.46
C TYR A 26 25.54 -1.71 12.05
N PHE A 27 26.07 -0.54 12.42
CA PHE A 27 25.50 0.75 12.02
C PHE A 27 25.57 0.99 10.52
N SER A 28 26.62 0.52 9.84
CA SER A 28 26.75 0.64 8.39
C SER A 28 25.70 -0.22 7.67
N LEU A 29 25.48 -1.45 8.12
CA LEU A 29 24.43 -2.32 7.58
C LEU A 29 23.03 -1.74 7.86
N PHE A 30 22.81 -1.21 9.06
CA PHE A 30 21.58 -0.52 9.41
C PHE A 30 21.34 0.71 8.52
N PHE A 31 22.38 1.52 8.29
CA PHE A 31 22.31 2.67 7.39
C PHE A 31 22.04 2.23 5.94
N LEU A 32 22.68 1.16 5.45
CA LEU A 32 22.42 0.60 4.13
C LEU A 32 20.98 0.09 3.97
N MET A 33 20.36 -0.41 5.04
CA MET A 33 18.93 -0.79 5.02
C MET A 33 18.01 0.44 4.92
N MET A 34 18.42 1.60 5.46
CA MET A 34 17.62 2.82 5.44
C MET A 34 17.86 3.72 4.22
N ALA A 35 19.10 3.72 3.70
CA ALA A 35 19.57 4.62 2.65
C ALA A 35 20.12 3.86 1.44
N GLY A 36 19.63 2.64 1.23
CA GLY A 36 19.94 1.84 0.05
C GLY A 36 19.43 2.53 -1.24
N PRO A 37 20.00 2.18 -2.41
CA PRO A 37 19.53 2.73 -3.67
C PRO A 37 18.05 2.33 -3.89
N PRO A 38 17.21 3.25 -4.39
CA PRO A 38 15.82 2.95 -4.70
C PRO A 38 15.71 1.77 -5.66
N ASN A 39 14.73 0.91 -5.41
CA ASN A 39 14.41 -0.17 -6.34
C ASN A 39 13.90 0.42 -7.66
N LYS A 40 14.45 -0.01 -8.79
CA LYS A 40 14.04 0.45 -10.12
C LYS A 40 12.93 -0.43 -10.74
N HIS A 41 12.62 -1.55 -10.10
CA HIS A 41 11.59 -2.49 -10.52
C HIS A 41 10.47 -2.44 -9.48
N THR A 42 9.42 -1.70 -9.82
CA THR A 42 8.36 -1.26 -8.89
C THR A 42 6.98 -1.49 -9.49
N ALA A 43 6.81 -2.61 -10.22
CA ALA A 43 5.58 -2.87 -10.96
C ALA A 43 4.37 -2.96 -10.02
N ASN A 44 4.53 -3.61 -8.86
CA ASN A 44 3.54 -3.62 -7.81
C ASN A 44 3.68 -2.39 -6.91
N ASP A 45 4.87 -2.11 -6.37
CA ASP A 45 5.16 -1.12 -5.32
C ASP A 45 5.84 0.16 -5.83
N ASN A 46 5.13 1.24 -6.16
CA ASN A 46 3.67 1.36 -6.19
C ASN A 46 3.13 1.76 -7.57
N THR A 47 3.77 1.31 -8.66
CA THR A 47 3.27 1.59 -10.03
C THR A 47 1.83 1.08 -10.18
N SER A 48 1.48 -0.04 -9.55
CA SER A 48 0.11 -0.58 -9.58
C SER A 48 -0.94 0.39 -8.99
N GLY A 49 -0.63 1.05 -7.88
CA GLY A 49 -1.50 2.07 -7.28
C GLY A 49 -1.65 3.30 -8.19
N ILE A 50 -0.55 3.77 -8.79
CA ILE A 50 -0.57 4.89 -9.75
C ILE A 50 -1.45 4.57 -10.96
N ILE A 51 -1.24 3.39 -11.58
CA ILE A 51 -2.02 2.98 -12.75
C ILE A 51 -3.50 2.81 -12.37
N THR A 52 -3.81 2.23 -11.21
CA THR A 52 -5.20 2.11 -10.73
C THR A 52 -5.88 3.47 -10.62
N LEU A 53 -5.20 4.48 -10.06
CA LEU A 53 -5.73 5.84 -9.96
C LEU A 53 -5.98 6.45 -11.35
N CYS A 54 -5.03 6.33 -12.27
CA CYS A 54 -5.14 6.86 -13.63
C CYS A 54 -6.27 6.21 -14.43
N GLU A 55 -6.36 4.88 -14.40
CA GLU A 55 -7.39 4.09 -15.09
C GLU A 55 -8.77 4.40 -14.52
N LEU A 56 -8.90 4.40 -13.19
CA LEU A 56 -10.16 4.76 -12.52
C LEU A 56 -10.60 6.16 -12.94
N TYR A 57 -9.73 7.18 -12.84
CA TYR A 57 -10.07 8.56 -13.22
C TYR A 57 -10.54 8.69 -14.66
N THR A 58 -9.86 8.00 -15.56
CA THR A 58 -10.13 8.04 -16.99
C THR A 58 -11.47 7.39 -17.31
N SER A 59 -11.88 6.39 -16.52
CA SER A 59 -13.18 5.72 -16.67
C SER A 59 -14.36 6.54 -16.18
N LEU A 60 -14.15 7.57 -15.35
CA LEU A 60 -15.22 8.39 -14.78
C LEU A 60 -15.79 9.40 -15.77
N THR A 61 -17.09 9.67 -15.66
CA THR A 61 -17.75 10.79 -16.32
C THR A 61 -17.33 12.14 -15.74
N GLU A 62 -17.57 13.23 -16.47
CA GLU A 62 -17.25 14.58 -15.98
C GLU A 62 -17.99 14.96 -14.68
N GLU A 63 -19.21 14.45 -14.47
CA GLU A 63 -19.95 14.68 -13.22
C GLU A 63 -19.37 13.89 -12.04
N GLU A 64 -18.88 12.67 -12.28
CA GLU A 64 -18.20 11.87 -11.27
C GLU A 64 -16.84 12.45 -10.91
N LYS A 65 -16.08 12.93 -11.91
CA LYS A 65 -14.77 13.60 -11.70
C LYS A 65 -14.87 14.80 -10.78
N LYS A 66 -15.98 15.54 -10.77
CA LYS A 66 -16.22 16.68 -9.85
C LYS A 66 -16.35 16.26 -8.39
N LYS A 67 -16.62 14.98 -8.10
CA LYS A 67 -16.84 14.45 -6.75
C LYS A 67 -15.64 13.72 -6.18
N VAL A 68 -14.65 13.42 -7.00
CA VAL A 68 -13.43 12.71 -6.60
C VAL A 68 -12.21 13.62 -6.68
N ALA A 69 -11.23 13.34 -5.83
CA ALA A 69 -9.91 13.93 -5.93
C ALA A 69 -8.90 12.79 -5.99
N ILE A 70 -7.92 12.93 -6.89
CA ILE A 70 -6.78 12.02 -6.97
C ILE A 70 -5.57 12.72 -6.37
N VAL A 71 -4.86 12.00 -5.52
CA VAL A 71 -3.69 12.48 -4.82
C VAL A 71 -2.60 11.44 -4.98
N PHE A 72 -1.46 11.85 -5.52
CA PHE A 72 -0.24 11.06 -5.54
C PHE A 72 0.64 11.53 -4.38
N PHE A 73 0.79 10.70 -3.36
CA PHE A 73 1.69 11.01 -2.26
C PHE A 73 3.13 10.70 -2.67
N ASP A 74 4.03 11.58 -2.24
CA ASP A 74 5.46 11.43 -2.45
C ASP A 74 6.14 11.03 -1.13
N ASN A 75 7.28 10.34 -1.24
CA ASN A 75 8.12 9.97 -0.10
C ASN A 75 7.40 9.12 0.97
N GLU A 76 6.61 8.12 0.54
CA GLU A 76 5.99 7.11 1.41
C GLU A 76 7.09 6.35 2.18
N GLU A 77 8.06 5.79 1.45
CA GLU A 77 9.18 5.00 1.97
C GLU A 77 10.08 5.76 2.96
N ASN A 78 10.08 7.10 2.85
CA ASN A 78 10.85 7.99 3.73
C ASN A 78 10.05 8.40 4.99
N GLY A 79 9.01 7.64 5.34
CA GLY A 79 8.24 7.83 6.58
C GLY A 79 6.92 8.58 6.40
N LEU A 80 6.24 8.33 5.29
CA LEU A 80 4.91 8.88 4.95
C LEU A 80 4.90 10.40 4.85
N LEU A 81 5.98 11.01 4.33
CA LEU A 81 6.17 12.46 4.42
C LEU A 81 5.06 13.21 3.68
N GLY A 82 4.71 12.78 2.45
CA GLY A 82 3.67 13.38 1.63
C GLY A 82 2.28 13.30 2.28
N SER A 83 1.83 12.10 2.65
CA SER A 83 0.50 11.92 3.25
C SER A 83 0.36 12.61 4.61
N ARG A 84 1.43 12.66 5.41
CA ARG A 84 1.44 13.41 6.69
C ARG A 84 1.32 14.91 6.47
N ALA A 85 2.04 15.47 5.50
CA ALA A 85 1.95 16.88 5.15
C ALA A 85 0.54 17.21 4.65
N PHE A 86 0.02 16.42 3.70
CA PHE A 86 -1.34 16.57 3.16
C PHE A 86 -2.41 16.52 4.26
N LYS A 87 -2.29 15.55 5.18
CA LYS A 87 -3.21 15.43 6.32
C LYS A 87 -3.16 16.65 7.24
N LYS A 88 -1.96 17.18 7.50
CA LYS A 88 -1.79 18.36 8.35
C LYS A 88 -2.47 19.58 7.73
N GLU A 89 -2.31 19.75 6.42
CA GLU A 89 -2.84 20.89 5.69
C GLU A 89 -4.36 20.85 5.49
N HIS A 90 -4.92 19.67 5.20
CA HIS A 90 -6.35 19.51 4.88
C HIS A 90 -7.17 18.81 5.98
N LYS A 91 -6.73 18.90 7.24
CA LYS A 91 -7.28 18.16 8.39
C LYS A 91 -8.82 18.22 8.49
N ASN A 92 -9.42 19.39 8.27
CA ASN A 92 -10.88 19.58 8.40
C ASN A 92 -11.66 18.92 7.26
N THR A 93 -11.12 18.94 6.05
CA THR A 93 -11.73 18.35 4.84
C THR A 93 -11.63 16.83 4.90
N ILE A 94 -10.45 16.32 5.19
CA ILE A 94 -10.16 14.88 5.30
C ILE A 94 -11.03 14.18 6.35
N ALA A 95 -11.35 14.86 7.45
CA ALA A 95 -12.21 14.29 8.49
C ALA A 95 -13.64 13.94 8.00
N LYS A 96 -14.07 14.55 6.89
CA LYS A 96 -15.41 14.40 6.31
C LYS A 96 -15.43 13.52 5.05
N GLN A 97 -14.29 13.33 4.41
CA GLN A 97 -14.15 12.54 3.19
C GLN A 97 -13.71 11.11 3.48
N LEU A 98 -13.92 10.22 2.51
CA LEU A 98 -13.34 8.89 2.48
C LEU A 98 -12.00 8.95 1.74
N LEU A 99 -10.94 8.41 2.34
CA LEU A 99 -9.68 8.17 1.65
C LEU A 99 -9.57 6.69 1.27
N ILE A 100 -9.30 6.40 0.00
CA ILE A 100 -8.98 5.04 -0.47
C ILE A 100 -7.51 5.07 -0.88
N ASN A 101 -6.69 4.25 -0.23
CA ASN A 101 -5.27 4.13 -0.56
C ASN A 101 -5.05 2.83 -1.35
N PHE A 102 -4.50 2.95 -2.55
CA PHE A 102 -4.11 1.81 -3.38
C PHE A 102 -2.60 1.64 -3.26
N ASP A 103 -2.19 0.54 -2.65
CA ASP A 103 -0.79 0.25 -2.44
C ASP A 103 -0.54 -1.24 -2.67
N CYS A 104 0.36 -1.55 -3.61
CA CYS A 104 0.71 -2.92 -3.98
C CYS A 104 -0.51 -3.78 -4.36
N VAL A 105 -1.29 -3.29 -5.32
CA VAL A 105 -2.60 -3.85 -5.70
C VAL A 105 -2.54 -4.80 -6.89
N SER A 106 -1.35 -5.15 -7.37
CA SER A 106 -1.15 -5.97 -8.56
C SER A 106 -0.80 -7.44 -8.23
N ASP A 107 0.00 -7.71 -7.21
CA ASP A 107 0.54 -9.05 -6.97
C ASP A 107 -0.25 -9.87 -5.93
N GLY A 108 -1.26 -10.60 -6.41
CA GLY A 108 -2.03 -11.57 -5.62
C GLY A 108 -3.52 -11.55 -5.93
N ASP A 109 -4.21 -12.64 -5.61
CA ASP A 109 -5.64 -12.81 -5.92
C ASP A 109 -6.57 -12.49 -4.75
N HIS A 110 -6.03 -12.27 -3.54
CA HIS A 110 -6.81 -11.90 -2.37
C HIS A 110 -6.72 -10.40 -2.16
N ILE A 111 -7.83 -9.70 -2.41
CA ILE A 111 -7.86 -8.24 -2.40
C ILE A 111 -8.29 -7.77 -1.03
N LEU A 112 -7.32 -7.31 -0.23
CA LEU A 112 -7.57 -6.77 1.09
C LEU A 112 -8.19 -5.38 0.99
N PHE A 113 -9.29 -5.18 1.70
CA PHE A 113 -9.89 -3.88 1.99
C PHE A 113 -9.87 -3.67 3.51
N ALA A 114 -8.80 -3.06 4.01
CA ALA A 114 -8.65 -2.76 5.44
C ALA A 114 -9.32 -1.40 5.76
N GLN A 115 -10.51 -1.45 6.36
CA GLN A 115 -11.37 -0.28 6.51
C GLN A 115 -11.34 0.25 7.94
N THR A 116 -11.26 1.56 8.17
CA THR A 116 -11.39 2.13 9.52
C THR A 116 -12.83 2.05 10.03
N LYS A 117 -13.02 2.12 11.35
CA LYS A 117 -14.36 2.22 11.95
C LYS A 117 -15.18 3.40 11.40
N GLY A 118 -14.51 4.51 11.06
CA GLY A 118 -15.16 5.68 10.45
C GLY A 118 -15.66 5.39 9.03
N ALA A 119 -14.85 4.69 8.24
CA ALA A 119 -15.21 4.29 6.88
C ALA A 119 -16.41 3.34 6.86
N ARG A 120 -16.31 2.21 7.58
CA ARG A 120 -17.34 1.14 7.61
C ARG A 120 -18.74 1.62 8.02
N LYS A 121 -18.82 2.67 8.84
CA LYS A 121 -20.10 3.23 9.30
C LYS A 121 -20.86 4.03 8.24
N LYS A 122 -20.16 4.55 7.23
CA LYS A 122 -20.68 5.55 6.31
C LYS A 122 -20.62 5.10 4.85
N TRP A 123 -19.65 4.25 4.50
CA TRP A 123 -19.42 3.79 3.13
C TRP A 123 -19.38 2.27 3.13
N ASN A 124 -20.36 1.65 2.46
CA ASN A 124 -20.39 0.21 2.25
C ASN A 124 -19.94 -0.11 0.82
N ILE A 125 -18.70 -0.60 0.68
CA ILE A 125 -18.13 -0.93 -0.63
C ILE A 125 -18.34 -2.40 -1.03
N GLU A 126 -18.68 -3.28 -0.08
CA GLU A 126 -18.71 -4.74 -0.31
C GLU A 126 -19.58 -5.17 -1.51
N PRO A 127 -20.78 -4.59 -1.74
CA PRO A 127 -21.62 -4.99 -2.87
C PRO A 127 -21.00 -4.75 -4.25
N PHE A 128 -20.01 -3.88 -4.36
CA PHE A 128 -19.36 -3.52 -5.63
C PHE A 128 -18.18 -4.43 -5.98
N PHE A 129 -17.82 -5.33 -5.07
CA PHE A 129 -16.65 -6.21 -5.18
C PHE A 129 -17.11 -7.65 -4.95
N PRO A 130 -17.74 -8.30 -5.94
CA PRO A 130 -18.13 -9.69 -5.82
C PRO A 130 -16.89 -10.59 -5.80
N CYS A 131 -16.99 -11.72 -5.10
CA CYS A 131 -16.01 -12.79 -5.21
C CYS A 131 -16.13 -13.45 -6.59
N SER A 132 -14.99 -13.74 -7.22
CA SER A 132 -14.92 -14.49 -8.46
C SER A 132 -13.99 -15.69 -8.31
N ASN A 133 -13.87 -16.51 -9.36
CA ASN A 133 -12.92 -17.63 -9.37
C ASN A 133 -11.46 -17.17 -9.26
N PHE A 134 -11.18 -15.90 -9.57
CA PHE A 134 -9.83 -15.37 -9.67
C PHE A 134 -9.54 -14.26 -8.67
N LYS A 135 -10.57 -13.66 -8.06
CA LYS A 135 -10.43 -12.50 -7.16
C LYS A 135 -11.27 -12.71 -5.91
N HIS A 136 -10.61 -12.62 -4.76
CA HIS A 136 -11.17 -12.93 -3.45
C HIS A 136 -11.10 -11.68 -2.57
N PRO A 137 -12.14 -10.84 -2.55
CA PRO A 137 -12.16 -9.64 -1.73
C PRO A 137 -12.25 -9.99 -0.24
N MET A 138 -11.46 -9.31 0.59
CA MET A 138 -11.38 -9.48 2.03
C MET A 138 -11.65 -8.16 2.73
N PHE A 139 -12.83 -8.02 3.34
CA PHE A 139 -13.23 -6.81 4.06
C PHE A 139 -12.87 -6.91 5.52
N GLU A 140 -11.73 -6.31 5.88
CA GLU A 140 -11.16 -6.43 7.22
C GLU A 140 -11.23 -5.12 7.99
N LYS A 141 -11.21 -5.23 9.32
CA LYS A 141 -11.11 -4.06 10.19
C LYS A 141 -9.66 -3.58 10.21
N ALA A 142 -9.42 -2.32 9.90
CA ALA A 142 -8.06 -1.74 9.91
C ALA A 142 -7.35 -1.93 11.26
N GLU A 143 -8.08 -1.94 12.38
CA GLU A 143 -7.53 -2.21 13.71
C GLU A 143 -7.06 -3.67 13.95
N GLN A 144 -7.41 -4.61 13.06
CA GLN A 144 -7.03 -6.02 13.10
C GLN A 144 -5.96 -6.38 12.05
N VAL A 145 -5.61 -5.44 11.17
CA VAL A 145 -4.67 -5.66 10.06
C VAL A 145 -3.42 -4.84 10.29
N PHE A 146 -2.26 -5.51 10.27
CA PHE A 146 -0.98 -4.81 10.27
C PHE A 146 -0.58 -4.45 8.84
N TYR A 147 -0.98 -3.27 8.40
CA TYR A 147 -0.64 -2.74 7.08
C TYR A 147 -0.39 -1.22 7.16
N PRO A 148 0.83 -0.80 7.54
CA PRO A 148 1.20 0.61 7.61
C PRO A 148 1.50 1.13 6.20
N SER A 149 0.72 2.11 5.73
CA SER A 149 0.93 2.85 4.47
C SER A 149 0.28 4.23 4.59
N ASP A 150 0.18 5.01 3.52
CA ASP A 150 -0.23 6.42 3.51
C ASP A 150 -1.61 6.71 4.14
N GLN A 151 -2.53 5.75 4.18
CA GLN A 151 -3.80 5.88 4.90
C GLN A 151 -3.63 6.04 6.43
N LYS A 152 -2.42 5.82 6.97
CA LYS A 152 -2.19 5.76 8.42
C LYS A 152 -2.64 7.04 9.12
N GLY A 153 -3.57 6.86 10.04
CA GLY A 153 -4.13 7.93 10.86
C GLY A 153 -5.20 8.78 10.16
N PHE A 154 -5.61 8.47 8.93
CA PHE A 154 -6.81 9.05 8.34
C PHE A 154 -8.06 8.46 9.05
N PRO A 155 -9.06 9.27 9.44
CA PRO A 155 -10.16 8.80 10.27
C PRO A 155 -11.16 7.92 9.51
N ASN A 156 -11.40 8.23 8.24
CA ASN A 156 -12.25 7.46 7.33
C ASN A 156 -11.39 7.00 6.17
N SER A 157 -10.84 5.78 6.25
CA SER A 157 -10.00 5.27 5.17
C SER A 157 -10.20 3.79 4.90
N ILE A 158 -9.85 3.40 3.68
CA ILE A 158 -9.77 2.03 3.20
C ILE A 158 -8.37 1.86 2.62
N ALA A 159 -7.58 0.96 3.17
CA ALA A 159 -6.35 0.50 2.52
C ALA A 159 -6.69 -0.66 1.59
N VAL A 160 -6.15 -0.64 0.38
CA VAL A 160 -6.35 -1.66 -0.64
C VAL A 160 -5.00 -2.26 -1.01
N ALA A 161 -4.88 -3.58 -0.93
CA ALA A 161 -3.67 -4.31 -1.30
C ALA A 161 -4.02 -5.69 -1.91
N ALA A 162 -3.18 -6.19 -2.81
CA ALA A 162 -3.27 -7.55 -3.32
C ALA A 162 -2.35 -8.47 -2.51
N LEU A 163 -2.90 -9.58 -2.03
CA LEU A 163 -2.20 -10.54 -1.19
C LEU A 163 -2.13 -11.91 -1.85
N ASN A 164 -0.97 -12.52 -1.74
CA ASN A 164 -0.78 -13.93 -1.99
C ASN A 164 -1.19 -14.73 -0.74
N HIS A 165 -1.62 -15.98 -0.92
CA HIS A 165 -2.00 -16.85 0.18
C HIS A 165 -1.21 -18.15 0.14
N ASN A 166 -0.66 -18.55 1.28
CA ASN A 166 0.00 -19.83 1.47
C ASN A 166 -0.51 -20.47 2.77
N LYS A 167 -0.77 -21.79 2.74
CA LYS A 167 -1.29 -22.54 3.89
C LYS A 167 -0.47 -22.39 5.18
N PHE A 168 0.85 -22.20 5.09
CA PHE A 168 1.75 -22.11 6.24
C PHE A 168 2.03 -20.67 6.69
N LEU A 169 2.05 -19.72 5.76
CA LEU A 169 2.38 -18.31 6.04
C LEU A 169 1.14 -17.42 6.19
N GLY A 170 -0.04 -17.91 5.79
CA GLY A 170 -1.24 -17.10 5.67
C GLY A 170 -1.16 -16.16 4.47
N TYR A 171 -1.74 -14.96 4.64
CA TYR A 171 -1.72 -13.90 3.63
C TYR A 171 -0.44 -13.07 3.73
N TYR A 172 0.18 -12.79 2.60
CA TYR A 172 1.44 -12.04 2.54
C TYR A 172 1.57 -11.30 1.20
N MET A 173 2.41 -10.29 1.20
CA MET A 173 2.81 -9.59 -0.02
C MET A 173 4.10 -10.20 -0.55
N SER A 174 4.14 -10.53 -1.84
CA SER A 174 5.28 -11.19 -2.47
C SER A 174 6.21 -10.15 -3.11
N ARG A 175 7.53 -10.41 -3.09
CA ARG A 175 8.55 -9.68 -3.88
C ARG A 175 8.77 -8.19 -3.58
N ILE A 176 8.02 -7.59 -2.66
CA ILE A 176 8.14 -6.16 -2.28
C ILE A 176 9.55 -5.80 -1.79
N HIS A 177 10.01 -4.60 -2.13
CA HIS A 177 11.37 -4.10 -1.88
C HIS A 177 12.48 -5.02 -2.42
N THR A 178 12.19 -5.76 -3.51
CA THR A 178 13.20 -6.57 -4.21
C THR A 178 13.16 -6.29 -5.72
N PRO A 179 14.27 -6.52 -6.46
CA PRO A 179 14.28 -6.42 -7.92
C PRO A 179 13.29 -7.37 -8.64
N ARG A 180 12.64 -8.28 -7.91
CA ARG A 180 11.61 -9.19 -8.43
C ARG A 180 10.21 -8.58 -8.39
N ASP A 181 10.05 -7.36 -7.91
CA ASP A 181 8.78 -6.63 -7.99
C ASP A 181 8.49 -6.19 -9.44
N THR A 182 8.12 -7.18 -10.24
CA THR A 182 7.90 -7.07 -11.68
C THR A 182 6.55 -7.66 -12.10
N VAL A 183 5.73 -8.11 -11.14
CA VAL A 183 4.43 -8.74 -11.44
C VAL A 183 3.38 -7.65 -11.59
N PHE A 184 2.83 -7.55 -12.80
CA PHE A 184 1.73 -6.66 -13.13
C PHE A 184 0.51 -7.47 -13.57
N ASP A 185 -0.50 -7.61 -12.71
CA ASP A 185 -1.78 -8.25 -13.05
C ASP A 185 -2.82 -7.18 -13.41
N GLU A 186 -3.08 -7.03 -14.70
CA GLU A 186 -4.08 -6.09 -15.19
C GLU A 186 -5.51 -6.43 -14.74
N GLU A 187 -5.82 -7.70 -14.46
CA GLU A 187 -7.17 -8.08 -13.99
C GLU A 187 -7.44 -7.54 -12.59
N ASN A 188 -6.41 -7.43 -11.74
CA ASN A 188 -6.54 -6.75 -10.46
C ASN A 188 -6.93 -5.28 -10.65
N ILE A 189 -6.26 -4.59 -11.58
CA ILE A 189 -6.54 -3.19 -11.88
C ILE A 189 -7.97 -3.03 -12.44
N ARG A 190 -8.38 -3.89 -13.39
CA ARG A 190 -9.74 -3.89 -13.94
C ARG A 190 -10.79 -4.16 -12.89
N TYR A 191 -10.57 -5.13 -12.01
CA TYR A 191 -11.46 -5.44 -10.89
C TYR A 191 -11.64 -4.25 -9.95
N LEU A 192 -10.54 -3.62 -9.56
CA LEU A 192 -10.54 -2.44 -8.68
C LEU A 192 -11.22 -1.24 -9.33
N CYS A 193 -10.88 -0.93 -10.59
CA CYS A 193 -11.48 0.18 -11.32
C CYS A 193 -12.99 -0.02 -11.49
N SER A 194 -13.43 -1.22 -11.88
CA SER A 194 -14.85 -1.52 -12.08
C SER A 194 -15.64 -1.37 -10.78
N GLY A 195 -15.15 -1.95 -9.68
CA GLY A 195 -15.83 -1.87 -8.39
C GLY A 195 -15.86 -0.44 -7.83
N PHE A 196 -14.76 0.30 -7.90
CA PHE A 196 -14.73 1.67 -7.41
C PHE A 196 -15.49 2.65 -8.31
N HIS A 197 -15.51 2.46 -9.63
CA HIS A 197 -16.38 3.24 -10.51
C HIS A 197 -17.85 3.01 -10.12
N ALA A 198 -18.30 1.76 -10.02
CA ALA A 198 -19.68 1.46 -9.61
C ALA A 198 -20.02 2.06 -8.23
N PHE A 199 -19.08 2.01 -7.28
CA PHE A 199 -19.22 2.67 -5.99
C PHE A 199 -19.36 4.19 -6.12
N ILE A 200 -18.52 4.86 -6.92
CA ILE A 200 -18.58 6.31 -7.16
C ILE A 200 -19.91 6.70 -7.82
N ALA A 201 -20.33 5.94 -8.84
CA ALA A 201 -21.60 6.13 -9.55
C ALA A 201 -22.80 6.06 -8.59
N SER A 202 -22.73 5.23 -7.55
CA SER A 202 -23.80 5.12 -6.55
C SER A 202 -24.03 6.43 -5.75
N PHE A 203 -23.01 7.28 -5.59
CA PHE A 203 -23.16 8.63 -5.00
C PHE A 203 -23.66 9.68 -6.00
N CYS A 204 -23.70 9.32 -7.28
CA CYS A 204 -24.25 10.16 -8.33
C CYS A 204 -25.72 9.93 -8.59
N GLY A 205 -26.26 8.76 -8.19
CA GLY A 205 -27.69 8.46 -8.18
C GLY A 205 -28.36 8.73 -9.52
N VAL A 206 -28.47 7.72 -10.38
CA VAL A 206 -29.45 7.70 -11.48
C VAL A 206 -29.23 8.80 -12.54
N ILE A 207 -28.35 8.50 -13.50
CA ILE A 207 -28.55 8.86 -14.91
C ILE A 207 -28.26 7.55 -15.65
N SER A 208 -29.19 6.60 -15.71
CA SER A 208 -30.22 6.58 -16.75
C SER A 208 -31.28 5.52 -16.41
N ASN A 209 -32.54 5.92 -16.24
CA ASN A 209 -33.66 5.02 -16.49
C ASN A 209 -34.02 5.14 -17.98
N ALA A 210 -33.76 4.10 -18.78
CA ALA A 210 -34.47 3.76 -20.02
C ALA A 210 -34.03 2.36 -20.47
#